data_AF-A0A932CTQ4-F1
#
_entry.id   AF-A0A932CTQ4-F1
#
_cell.length_a   1.000
_cell.length_b   1.000
_cell.length_c   1.000
_cell.angle_alpha   90.00
_cell.angle_beta   90.00
_cell.angle_gamma   90.00
#
_symmetry.space_group_name_H-M   'P 1'
#
loop_
_entity.id
_entity.type
_entity.pdbx_description
1 polymer ?
#
loop_
_entity_poly.entity_id
_entity_poly.type
_entity_poly.pdbx_seq_one_letter_code
_entity_poly.pdbx_strand_id
1 'polypeptide(L)'
;MLLVVAVGIGVGVLLILLIARYGPPVEQFARMSSAPQITPAEFEDLITDLVRALGLGVVFISRGTGSVIDATLRDAKPLAGGRLLLHASPVLDHGKIEASEVLGFADSVRSDTGTIKGVFIALAGFTDEARSAARGSPAPLDLLDGPALLEIVRDVLPDRVALLRGYRGFVPA
;
A
#
# COMPACT_ATOMS: atom_id res chain seq x y z
N MET A 1 -19.83 13.43 -50.64
CA MET A 1 -18.71 12.71 -49.99
C MET A 1 -17.89 13.59 -49.04
N LEU A 2 -17.49 14.81 -49.43
CA LEU A 2 -16.63 15.69 -48.61
C LEU A 2 -17.22 16.06 -47.23
N LEU A 3 -18.55 16.25 -47.15
CA LEU A 3 -19.26 16.56 -45.90
C LEU A 3 -19.19 15.41 -44.87
N VAL A 4 -19.29 14.16 -45.33
CA VAL A 4 -19.25 12.97 -44.45
C VAL A 4 -17.86 12.79 -43.85
N VAL A 5 -16.82 13.05 -44.65
CA VAL A 5 -15.42 13.00 -44.19
C VAL A 5 -15.13 14.11 -43.18
N ALA A 6 -15.62 15.33 -43.42
CA ALA A 6 -15.43 16.45 -42.50
C ALA A 6 -16.10 16.22 -41.13
N VAL A 7 -17.30 15.62 -41.12
CA VAL A 7 -18.00 15.26 -39.87
C VAL A 7 -17.24 14.18 -39.10
N GLY A 8 -16.72 13.16 -39.79
CA GLY A 8 -15.92 12.10 -39.16
C GLY A 8 -14.65 12.63 -38.47
N ILE A 9 -13.93 13.54 -39.15
CA ILE A 9 -12.72 14.17 -38.59
C ILE A 9 -13.09 15.08 -37.41
N GLY A 10 -14.16 15.86 -37.52
CA GLY A 10 -14.64 16.73 -36.45
C GLY A 10 -15.01 15.96 -35.18
N VAL A 11 -15.71 14.84 -35.32
CA VAL A 11 -16.06 13.96 -34.18
C VAL A 11 -14.81 13.33 -33.57
N GLY A 12 -13.84 12.89 -34.38
CA GLY A 12 -12.58 12.34 -33.89
C GLY A 12 -11.76 13.35 -33.09
N VAL A 13 -11.60 14.57 -33.61
CA VAL A 13 -10.88 15.65 -32.90
C VAL A 13 -11.61 16.06 -31.63
N LEU A 14 -12.94 16.12 -31.66
CA LEU A 14 -13.77 16.41 -30.49
C LEU A 14 -13.58 15.35 -29.39
N LEU A 15 -13.54 14.07 -29.74
CA LEU A 15 -13.26 12.97 -28.81
C LEU A 15 -11.87 13.07 -28.20
N ILE A 16 -10.85 13.39 -29.00
CA ILE A 16 -9.48 13.59 -28.50
C ILE A 16 -9.42 14.77 -27.53
N LEU A 17 -10.06 15.90 -27.85
CA LEU A 17 -10.14 17.05 -26.95
C LEU A 17 -10.89 16.74 -25.65
N LEU A 18 -11.93 15.91 -25.72
CA LEU A 18 -12.68 15.50 -24.53
C LEU A 18 -11.82 14.63 -23.61
N ILE A 19 -11.08 13.66 -24.17
CA ILE A 19 -10.15 12.82 -23.41
C ILE A 19 -8.99 13.65 -22.86
N ALA A 20 -8.44 14.59 -23.62
CA ALA A 20 -7.38 15.48 -23.12
C ALA A 20 -7.85 16.41 -21.99
N ARG A 21 -9.13 16.78 -21.98
CA ARG A 21 -9.71 17.67 -20.96
C ARG A 21 -10.13 16.95 -19.68
N TYR A 22 -10.59 15.71 -19.78
CA TYR A 22 -11.09 14.92 -18.64
C TYR A 22 -10.16 13.76 -18.25
N GLY A 23 -9.08 13.55 -18.99
CA GLY A 23 -8.08 12.54 -18.69
C GLY A 23 -7.15 12.96 -17.57
N PRO A 24 -6.69 12.02 -16.72
CA PRO A 24 -5.68 12.31 -15.72
C PRO A 24 -4.38 12.82 -16.37
N PRO A 25 -3.65 13.77 -15.74
CA PRO A 25 -2.48 14.40 -16.36
C PRO A 25 -1.44 13.37 -16.79
N VAL A 26 -1.08 13.37 -18.08
CA VAL A 26 -0.08 12.45 -18.66
C VAL A 26 1.26 12.50 -17.91
N GLU A 27 1.59 13.65 -17.34
CA GLU A 27 2.80 13.86 -16.52
C GLU A 27 2.80 13.06 -15.21
N GLN A 28 1.63 12.80 -14.63
CA GLN A 28 1.50 12.09 -13.36
C GLN A 28 1.80 10.59 -13.54
N PHE A 29 1.33 9.98 -14.63
CA PHE A 29 1.71 8.61 -15.00
C PHE A 29 3.19 8.49 -15.36
N ALA A 30 3.72 9.47 -16.10
CA ALA A 30 5.14 9.49 -16.45
C ALA A 30 6.01 9.57 -15.18
N ARG A 31 5.70 10.47 -14.24
CA ARG A 31 6.38 10.54 -12.93
C ARG A 31 6.26 9.23 -12.15
N MET A 32 5.08 8.63 -12.10
CA MET A 32 4.86 7.37 -11.40
C MET A 32 5.61 6.20 -12.07
N SER A 33 5.87 6.26 -13.37
CA SER A 33 6.70 5.28 -14.10
C SER A 33 8.20 5.47 -13.95
N SER A 34 8.67 6.69 -13.67
CA SER A 34 10.10 7.02 -13.54
C SER A 34 10.58 7.18 -12.10
N ALA A 35 9.68 7.16 -11.11
CA ALA A 35 10.03 7.21 -9.70
C ALA A 35 10.83 5.95 -9.30
N PRO A 36 11.91 6.10 -8.52
CA PRO A 36 12.65 4.96 -8.02
C PRO A 36 11.74 4.07 -7.14
N GLN A 37 12.00 2.78 -7.18
CA GLN A 37 11.41 1.83 -6.25
C GLN A 37 12.23 1.86 -4.96
N ILE A 38 11.56 1.79 -3.81
CA ILE A 38 12.26 1.68 -2.53
C ILE A 38 13.02 0.35 -2.49
N THR A 39 14.26 0.37 -2.01
CA THR A 39 15.01 -0.88 -1.88
C THR A 39 14.49 -1.71 -0.70
N PRO A 40 14.65 -3.05 -0.73
CA PRO A 40 14.27 -3.91 0.38
C PRO A 40 14.84 -3.47 1.74
N ALA A 41 16.11 -3.05 1.75
CA ALA A 41 16.79 -2.61 2.95
C ALA A 41 16.22 -1.28 3.49
N GLU A 42 15.99 -0.30 2.61
CA GLU A 42 15.39 0.98 3.01
C GLU A 42 13.97 0.82 3.54
N PHE A 43 13.19 -0.11 2.95
CA PHE A 43 11.85 -0.42 3.42
C PHE A 43 11.89 -1.10 4.79
N GLU A 44 12.82 -2.04 5.01
CA GLU A 44 13.01 -2.67 6.32
C GLU A 44 13.40 -1.66 7.40
N ASP A 45 14.32 -0.74 7.09
CA ASP A 45 14.73 0.33 7.99
C ASP A 45 13.53 1.24 8.33
N LEU A 46 12.71 1.58 7.33
CA LEU A 46 11.49 2.36 7.54
C LEU A 46 10.51 1.65 8.49
N ILE A 47 10.24 0.36 8.28
CA ILE A 47 9.33 -0.41 9.14
C ILE A 47 9.91 -0.53 10.55
N THR A 48 11.20 -0.77 10.68
CA THR A 48 11.88 -0.87 11.98
C THR A 48 11.79 0.45 12.75
N ASP A 49 12.06 1.58 12.09
CA ASP A 49 11.95 2.90 12.69
C ASP A 49 10.52 3.23 13.07
N LEU A 50 9.54 2.88 12.22
CA LEU A 50 8.12 3.08 12.49
C LEU A 50 7.66 2.29 13.72
N VAL A 51 7.98 1.01 13.79
CA VAL A 51 7.65 0.14 14.93
C VAL A 51 8.27 0.67 16.22
N ARG A 52 9.54 1.08 16.17
CA ARG A 52 10.24 1.68 17.32
C ARG A 52 9.59 2.99 17.76
N ALA A 53 9.27 3.87 16.83
CA ALA A 53 8.69 5.18 17.13
C ALA A 53 7.24 5.07 17.63
N LEU A 54 6.50 4.04 17.21
CA LEU A 54 5.20 3.67 17.78
C LEU A 54 5.30 3.00 19.16
N GLY A 55 6.51 2.72 19.65
CA GLY A 55 6.73 2.07 20.94
C GLY A 55 6.35 0.59 20.97
N LEU A 56 6.28 -0.05 19.81
CA LEU A 56 5.94 -1.47 19.67
C LEU A 56 7.19 -2.33 19.89
N GLY A 57 7.07 -3.39 20.68
CA GLY A 57 8.14 -4.36 20.89
C GLY A 57 8.19 -5.37 19.75
N VAL A 58 9.35 -5.56 19.14
CA VAL A 58 9.54 -6.62 18.14
C VAL A 58 9.76 -7.95 18.86
N VAL A 59 8.89 -8.93 18.61
CA VAL A 59 9.05 -10.30 19.13
C VAL A 59 9.81 -11.16 18.12
N PHE A 60 9.44 -11.05 16.84
CA PHE A 60 10.02 -11.85 15.77
C PHE A 60 9.93 -11.08 14.44
N ILE A 61 10.96 -11.22 13.59
CA ILE A 61 10.97 -10.73 12.21
C ILE A 61 11.46 -11.85 11.33
N SER A 62 10.70 -12.15 10.28
CA SER A 62 11.04 -13.04 9.19
C SER A 62 11.10 -12.25 7.89
N ARG A 63 12.13 -12.53 7.08
CA ARG A 63 12.28 -11.96 5.74
C ARG A 63 11.88 -13.04 4.73
N GLY A 64 10.80 -12.78 4.01
CA GLY A 64 10.31 -13.63 2.94
C GLY A 64 11.02 -13.39 1.61
N THR A 65 10.65 -14.19 0.62
CA THR A 65 11.10 -14.01 -0.77
C THR A 65 10.51 -12.72 -1.34
N GLY A 66 11.29 -11.95 -2.10
CA GLY A 66 10.79 -10.73 -2.75
C GLY A 66 10.62 -9.55 -1.80
N SER A 67 11.45 -9.44 -0.75
CA SER A 67 11.48 -8.32 0.20
C SER A 67 10.23 -8.11 1.06
N VAL A 68 9.40 -9.15 1.14
CA VAL A 68 8.27 -9.21 2.08
C VAL A 68 8.81 -9.36 3.51
N ILE A 69 8.26 -8.58 4.43
CA ILE A 69 8.64 -8.56 5.84
C ILE A 69 7.44 -9.04 6.65
N ASP A 70 7.61 -10.14 7.36
CA ASP A 70 6.66 -10.65 8.32
C ASP A 70 7.20 -10.40 9.73
N ALA A 71 6.45 -9.73 10.59
CA ALA A 71 6.87 -9.46 11.96
C ALA A 71 5.76 -9.73 12.95
N THR A 72 6.11 -10.33 14.08
CA THR A 72 5.24 -10.39 15.26
C THR A 72 5.66 -9.27 16.19
N LEU A 73 4.78 -8.31 16.40
CA LEU A 73 4.97 -7.18 17.30
C LEU A 73 4.16 -7.39 18.58
N ARG A 74 4.52 -6.69 19.65
CA ARG A 74 3.78 -6.67 20.90
C ARG A 74 3.66 -5.23 21.38
N ASP A 75 2.43 -4.78 21.56
CA ASP A 75 2.18 -3.51 22.23
C ASP A 75 2.38 -3.72 23.75
N ALA A 76 3.28 -2.94 24.34
CA ALA A 76 3.65 -3.02 25.75
C ALA A 76 2.59 -2.39 26.69
N LYS A 77 1.51 -1.81 26.15
CA LYS A 77 0.43 -1.22 26.96
C LYS A 77 -0.26 -2.30 27.81
N PRO A 78 -0.33 -2.12 29.14
CA PRO A 78 -0.77 -3.19 30.06
C PRO A 78 -2.25 -3.58 29.95
N LEU A 79 -3.12 -2.70 29.44
CA LEU A 79 -4.59 -2.91 29.40
C LEU A 79 -5.15 -3.15 28.00
N ALA A 80 -4.51 -2.61 26.97
CA ALA A 80 -4.97 -2.70 25.58
C ALA A 80 -3.92 -3.35 24.66
N GLY A 81 -2.72 -3.62 25.18
CA GLY A 81 -1.63 -4.19 24.42
C GLY A 81 -1.78 -5.69 24.25
N GLY A 82 -1.36 -6.17 23.09
CA GLY A 82 -1.42 -7.57 22.69
C GLY A 82 -0.41 -7.84 21.59
N ARG A 83 -0.43 -9.05 21.02
CA ARG A 83 0.42 -9.37 19.87
C ARG A 83 -0.23 -8.86 18.58
N LEU A 84 0.59 -8.31 17.71
CA LEU A 84 0.18 -7.84 16.39
C LEU A 84 0.95 -8.63 15.36
N LEU A 85 0.27 -9.11 14.33
CA LEU A 85 0.92 -9.69 13.16
C LEU A 85 1.07 -8.58 12.12
N LEU A 86 2.28 -8.33 11.67
CA LEU A 86 2.59 -7.36 10.62
C LEU A 86 3.07 -8.12 9.39
N HIS A 87 2.44 -7.85 8.25
CA HIS A 87 2.90 -8.29 6.94
C HIS A 87 3.12 -7.05 6.08
N ALA A 88 4.33 -6.84 5.59
CA ALA A 88 4.68 -5.67 4.81
C ALA A 88 5.32 -6.07 3.49
N SER A 89 4.65 -5.72 2.39
CA SER A 89 5.11 -6.02 1.03
C SER A 89 5.45 -4.72 0.28
N PRO A 90 6.72 -4.52 -0.11
CA PRO A 90 7.12 -3.39 -0.95
C PRO A 90 6.96 -3.69 -2.45
N VAL A 91 6.46 -4.87 -2.83
CA VAL A 91 6.39 -5.32 -4.22
C VAL A 91 5.35 -4.51 -4.98
N LEU A 92 5.77 -3.86 -6.08
CA LEU A 92 4.91 -3.03 -6.94
C LEU A 92 4.60 -3.71 -8.28
N ASP A 93 5.42 -4.67 -8.70
CA ASP A 93 5.43 -5.21 -10.05
C ASP A 93 4.29 -6.22 -10.34
N HIS A 94 3.63 -6.74 -9.30
CA HIS A 94 2.57 -7.74 -9.43
C HIS A 94 1.15 -7.15 -9.43
N GLY A 95 1.02 -5.82 -9.46
CA GLY A 95 -0.28 -5.15 -9.36
C GLY A 95 -0.79 -5.08 -7.92
N LYS A 96 -2.06 -4.72 -7.77
CA LYS A 96 -2.71 -4.57 -6.45
C LYS A 96 -2.90 -5.93 -5.78
N ILE A 97 -2.83 -5.96 -4.45
CA ILE A 97 -3.04 -7.17 -3.64
C ILE A 97 -4.49 -7.64 -3.76
N GLU A 98 -4.66 -8.93 -4.05
CA GLU A 98 -5.96 -9.57 -4.24
C GLU A 98 -6.61 -10.03 -2.91
N ALA A 99 -7.90 -10.36 -2.98
CA ALA A 99 -8.65 -10.83 -1.81
C ALA A 99 -8.14 -12.16 -1.26
N SER A 100 -7.61 -13.04 -2.12
CA SER A 100 -7.05 -14.34 -1.73
C SER A 100 -5.86 -14.18 -0.77
N GLU A 101 -4.95 -13.24 -1.05
CA GLU A 101 -3.79 -12.94 -0.21
C GLU A 101 -4.22 -12.34 1.13
N VAL A 102 -5.17 -11.40 1.13
CA VAL A 102 -5.70 -10.80 2.36
C VAL A 102 -6.40 -11.84 3.24
N LEU A 103 -7.17 -12.75 2.65
CA LEU A 103 -7.83 -13.84 3.38
C LEU A 103 -6.81 -14.84 3.95
N GLY A 104 -5.77 -15.18 3.18
CA GLY A 104 -4.68 -16.02 3.66
C GLY A 104 -3.98 -15.40 4.89
N PHE A 105 -3.69 -14.10 4.84
CA PHE A 105 -3.17 -13.36 5.99
C PHE A 105 -4.16 -13.35 7.17
N ALA A 106 -5.46 -13.19 6.90
CA ALA A 106 -6.50 -13.24 7.92
C ALA A 106 -6.52 -14.58 8.67
N ASP A 107 -6.36 -15.68 7.93
CA ASP A 107 -6.30 -17.02 8.50
C ASP A 107 -5.05 -17.22 9.36
N SER A 108 -3.90 -16.66 8.96
CA SER A 108 -2.68 -16.63 9.79
C SER A 108 -2.89 -15.85 11.08
N VAL A 109 -3.48 -14.65 11.01
CA VAL A 109 -3.80 -13.81 12.18
C VAL A 109 -4.73 -14.55 13.15
N ARG A 110 -5.73 -15.25 12.62
CA ARG A 110 -6.69 -16.04 13.40
C ARG A 110 -6.03 -17.26 14.05
N SER A 111 -5.10 -17.90 13.35
CA SER A 111 -4.42 -19.11 13.82
C SER A 111 -3.37 -18.81 14.89
N ASP A 112 -2.80 -17.60 14.91
CA ASP A 112 -1.83 -17.19 15.92
C ASP A 112 -2.51 -16.82 17.25
N THR A 113 -2.30 -17.65 18.26
CA THR A 113 -2.95 -17.49 19.57
C THR A 113 -2.41 -16.27 20.32
N GLY A 114 -3.29 -15.33 20.61
CA GLY A 114 -2.97 -14.10 21.34
C GLY A 114 -2.67 -12.90 20.44
N THR A 115 -2.78 -13.06 19.12
CA THR A 115 -2.80 -11.95 18.18
C THR A 115 -4.12 -11.22 18.28
N ILE A 116 -4.05 -9.93 18.60
CA ILE A 116 -5.22 -9.06 18.74
C ILE A 116 -5.64 -8.44 17.42
N LYS A 117 -4.69 -8.30 16.47
CA LYS A 117 -4.91 -7.62 15.18
C LYS A 117 -3.80 -7.93 14.19
N GLY A 118 -4.18 -8.06 12.92
CA GLY A 118 -3.27 -8.11 11.79
C GLY A 118 -3.13 -6.75 11.11
N VAL A 119 -1.93 -6.42 10.67
CA VAL A 119 -1.62 -5.20 9.91
C VAL A 119 -0.96 -5.65 8.61
N PHE A 120 -1.60 -5.38 7.48
CA PHE A 120 -1.08 -5.66 6.14
C PHE A 120 -0.71 -4.33 5.47
N ILE A 121 0.58 -4.11 5.25
CA ILE A 121 1.11 -2.98 4.52
C ILE A 121 1.45 -3.42 3.08
N ALA A 122 0.91 -2.75 2.08
CA ALA A 122 1.21 -3.03 0.68
C ALA A 122 1.39 -1.75 -0.13
N LEU A 123 2.60 -1.52 -0.66
CA LEU A 123 2.88 -0.32 -1.47
C LEU A 123 2.17 -0.35 -2.83
N ALA A 124 1.83 -1.55 -3.34
CA ALA A 124 1.06 -1.72 -4.56
C ALA A 124 -0.41 -1.28 -4.41
N GLY A 125 -0.89 -1.17 -3.17
CA GLY A 125 -2.29 -0.97 -2.83
C GLY A 125 -3.11 -2.26 -2.91
N PHE A 126 -4.40 -2.12 -2.58
CA PHE A 126 -5.35 -3.24 -2.49
C PHE A 126 -6.47 -3.09 -3.51
N THR A 127 -7.00 -4.21 -3.99
CA THR A 127 -8.24 -4.22 -4.77
C THR A 127 -9.46 -3.92 -3.86
N ASP A 128 -10.58 -3.53 -4.46
CA ASP A 128 -11.80 -3.24 -3.70
C ASP A 128 -12.39 -4.51 -3.09
N GLU A 129 -12.21 -5.64 -3.77
CA GLU A 129 -12.53 -6.98 -3.27
C GLU A 129 -11.66 -7.31 -2.05
N ALA A 130 -10.34 -7.02 -2.10
CA ALA A 130 -9.44 -7.25 -0.98
C ALA A 130 -9.82 -6.43 0.26
N ARG A 131 -10.17 -5.14 0.05
CA ARG A 131 -10.69 -4.30 1.15
C ARG A 131 -12.02 -4.81 1.69
N SER A 132 -12.90 -5.32 0.83
CA SER A 132 -14.18 -5.91 1.24
C SER A 132 -13.98 -7.21 2.00
N ALA A 133 -13.03 -8.04 1.58
CA ALA A 133 -12.66 -9.28 2.26
C ALA A 133 -12.10 -9.03 3.66
N ALA A 134 -11.23 -8.03 3.83
CA ALA A 134 -10.74 -7.63 5.15
C ALA A 134 -11.88 -7.21 6.10
N ARG A 135 -12.85 -6.42 5.61
CA ARG A 135 -14.01 -6.00 6.42
C ARG A 135 -14.97 -7.14 6.78
N GLY A 136 -15.10 -8.12 5.90
CA GLY A 136 -15.94 -9.30 6.11
C GLY A 136 -15.25 -10.40 6.93
N SER A 137 -13.94 -10.29 7.17
CA SER A 137 -13.18 -11.29 7.90
C SER A 137 -13.49 -11.27 9.40
N PRO A 138 -13.57 -12.44 10.06
CA PRO A 138 -13.73 -12.51 11.51
C PRO A 138 -12.47 -12.05 12.27
N ALA A 139 -11.30 -11.99 11.62
CA ALA A 139 -10.08 -11.47 12.23
C ALA A 139 -9.97 -9.95 11.99
N PRO A 140 -9.63 -9.14 13.01
CA PRO A 140 -9.43 -7.70 12.83
C PRO A 140 -8.16 -7.44 12.01
N LEU A 141 -8.33 -6.85 10.83
CA LEU A 141 -7.27 -6.50 9.89
C LEU A 141 -7.24 -5.00 9.60
N ASP A 142 -6.06 -4.41 9.66
CA ASP A 142 -5.78 -3.11 9.05
C ASP A 142 -5.04 -3.30 7.73
N LEU A 143 -5.57 -2.70 6.67
CA LEU A 143 -4.89 -2.63 5.38
C LEU A 143 -4.33 -1.22 5.20
N LEU A 144 -3.03 -1.12 4.96
CA LEU A 144 -2.33 0.14 4.73
C LEU A 144 -1.68 0.13 3.35
N ASP A 145 -2.18 1.00 2.48
CA ASP A 145 -1.50 1.30 1.22
C ASP A 145 -0.42 2.37 1.45
N GLY A 146 0.40 2.62 0.41
CA GLY A 146 1.48 3.60 0.53
C GLY A 146 1.03 5.01 0.95
N PRO A 147 -0.09 5.57 0.45
CA PRO A 147 -0.63 6.83 0.97
C PRO A 147 -1.02 6.77 2.45
N ALA A 148 -1.75 5.73 2.89
CA ALA A 148 -2.10 5.57 4.31
C ALA A 148 -0.85 5.40 5.19
N LEU A 149 0.15 4.68 4.71
CA LEU A 149 1.44 4.54 5.38
C LEU A 149 2.16 5.88 5.49
N LEU A 150 2.14 6.71 4.43
CA LEU A 150 2.76 8.03 4.43
C LEU A 150 2.13 8.96 5.46
N GLU A 151 0.81 8.89 5.66
CA GLU A 151 0.11 9.69 6.68
C GLU A 151 0.59 9.30 8.09
N ILE A 152 0.74 8.01 8.40
CA ILE A 152 1.27 7.57 9.69
C ILE A 152 2.74 7.98 9.86
N VAL A 153 3.55 7.81 8.81
CA VAL A 153 4.95 8.26 8.82
C VAL A 153 5.04 9.77 9.03
N ARG A 154 4.11 10.56 8.50
CA ARG A 154 4.09 12.01 8.74
C ARG A 154 3.90 12.36 10.20
N ASP A 155 3.07 11.60 10.91
CA ASP A 155 2.76 11.88 12.31
C ASP A 155 3.87 11.40 13.25
N VAL A 156 4.60 10.34 12.87
CA VAL A 156 5.56 9.66 13.75
C VAL A 156 7.03 9.94 13.38
N LEU A 157 7.34 10.08 12.09
CA LEU A 157 8.68 10.26 11.51
C LEU A 157 8.67 11.33 10.41
N PRO A 158 8.39 12.61 10.75
CA PRO A 158 8.19 13.68 9.77
C PRO A 158 9.39 13.90 8.83
N ASP A 159 10.61 13.66 9.32
CA ASP A 159 11.85 13.81 8.55
C ASP A 159 11.95 12.83 7.37
N ARG A 160 11.26 11.68 7.44
CA ARG A 160 11.29 10.65 6.39
C ARG A 160 10.27 10.93 5.27
N VAL A 161 9.28 11.79 5.50
CA VAL A 161 8.19 12.06 4.54
C VAL A 161 8.71 12.59 3.21
N ALA A 162 9.66 13.53 3.25
CA ALA A 162 10.20 14.15 2.05
C ALA A 162 10.89 13.12 1.15
N LEU A 163 11.59 12.16 1.75
CA LEU A 163 12.27 11.07 1.07
C LEU A 163 11.25 10.06 0.50
N LEU A 164 10.25 9.66 1.28
CA LEU A 164 9.27 8.66 0.85
C LEU A 164 8.36 9.13 -0.29
N ARG A 165 8.03 10.43 -0.35
CA ARG A 165 7.27 11.02 -1.47
C ARG A 165 7.98 10.88 -2.82
N GLY A 166 9.30 10.65 -2.81
CA GLY A 166 10.08 10.40 -4.01
C GLY A 166 9.96 8.98 -4.56
N TYR A 167 9.50 8.02 -3.74
CA TYR A 167 9.38 6.62 -4.16
C TYR A 167 8.02 6.29 -4.77
N ARG A 168 8.06 5.33 -5.69
CA ARG A 168 6.87 4.70 -6.25
C ARG A 168 6.04 4.02 -5.15
N GLY A 169 4.72 4.13 -5.22
CA GLY A 169 3.78 3.54 -4.25
C GLY A 169 3.33 4.49 -3.12
N PHE A 170 4.09 5.54 -2.82
CA PHE A 170 3.72 6.54 -1.80
C PHE A 170 3.01 7.78 -2.36
N VAL A 171 2.89 7.88 -3.69
CA VAL A 171 2.20 8.98 -4.37
C VAL A 171 0.70 8.63 -4.45
N PRO A 172 -0.22 9.53 -4.03
CA PRO A 172 -1.64 9.31 -4.23
C PRO A 172 -1.96 9.24 -5.73
N ALA A 173 -2.68 8.17 -6.11
CA ALA A 173 -3.19 7.96 -7.47
C ALA A 173 -4.27 8.98 -7.83
#